data_AF-A0A0J6GYP0-F1
#
_entry.id   AF-A0A0J6GYP0-F1
#
_cell.length_a   1.000
_cell.length_b   1.000
_cell.length_c   1.000
_cell.angle_alpha   90.00
_cell.angle_beta   90.00
_cell.angle_gamma   90.00
#
_symmetry.space_group_name_H-M   'P 1'
#
loop_
_entity.id
_entity.type
_entity.pdbx_description
1 polymer ?
#
loop_
_entity_poly.entity_id
_entity_poly.type
_entity_poly.pdbx_seq_one_letter_code
_entity_poly.pdbx_strand_id
1 'polypeptide(L)'
;MELPLEAVALFSLKLVYETEGQSPLLRDDPAMDAYQREVFALLVRNGDVEALQCKVNECLVLALDAVGGAESVMGRELQKLADDFRQAATIEQLHAPLIALKDYLKAIQ
;
A
#
# COMPACT_ATOMS: atom_id res chain seq x y z
N MET A 1 3.01 -15.97 -9.17
CA MET A 1 3.00 -15.65 -7.72
C MET A 1 2.10 -14.44 -7.56
N GLU A 2 1.21 -14.41 -6.57
CA GLU A 2 0.23 -13.32 -6.42
C GLU A 2 0.87 -12.09 -5.76
N LEU A 3 0.65 -10.89 -6.31
CA LEU A 3 1.14 -9.63 -5.75
C LEU A 3 0.19 -9.15 -4.62
N PRO A 4 0.68 -8.78 -3.42
CA PRO A 4 -0.18 -8.41 -2.29
C PRO A 4 -0.70 -6.96 -2.34
N LEU A 5 -1.12 -6.49 -3.52
CA LEU A 5 -1.49 -5.10 -3.79
C LEU A 5 -2.68 -4.61 -2.93
N GLU A 6 -3.79 -5.36 -2.92
CA GLU A 6 -4.97 -5.05 -2.10
C GLU A 6 -4.61 -5.01 -0.61
N ALA A 7 -3.75 -5.91 -0.15
CA ALA A 7 -3.35 -5.97 1.25
C ALA A 7 -2.49 -4.75 1.64
N VAL A 8 -1.56 -4.32 0.78
CA VAL A 8 -0.77 -3.09 1.00
C VAL A 8 -1.70 -1.88 1.09
N ALA A 9 -2.68 -1.77 0.17
CA ALA A 9 -3.65 -0.67 0.21
C ALA A 9 -4.50 -0.71 1.48
N LEU A 10 -5.05 -1.88 1.84
CA LEU A 10 -5.86 -2.05 3.04
C LEU A 10 -5.11 -1.66 4.31
N PHE A 11 -3.89 -2.17 4.51
CA PHE A 11 -3.11 -1.86 5.72
C PHE A 11 -2.69 -0.39 5.76
N SER A 12 -2.38 0.21 4.61
CA SER A 12 -2.12 1.65 4.52
C SER A 12 -3.33 2.48 4.97
N LEU A 13 -4.52 2.15 4.48
CA LEU A 13 -5.74 2.88 4.81
C LEU A 13 -6.23 2.60 6.24
N LYS A 14 -5.97 1.41 6.80
CA LYS A 14 -6.24 1.12 8.21
C LYS A 14 -5.50 2.07 9.15
N LEU A 15 -4.23 2.39 8.89
CA LEU A 15 -3.47 3.37 9.66
C LEU A 15 -4.12 4.76 9.69
N VAL A 16 -4.90 5.09 8.65
CA VAL A 16 -5.57 6.39 8.50
C VAL A 16 -6.94 6.39 9.17
N TYR A 17 -7.72 5.32 9.00
CA TYR A 17 -9.13 5.29 9.38
C TYR A 17 -9.41 4.57 10.70
N GLU A 18 -8.60 3.59 11.09
CA GLU A 18 -8.76 2.82 12.34
C GLU A 18 -8.16 3.59 13.54
N THR A 19 -8.63 4.81 13.75
CA THR A 19 -8.30 5.60 14.95
C THR A 19 -9.11 5.13 16.16
N GLU A 20 -8.70 5.52 17.37
CA GLU A 20 -9.32 5.06 18.61
C GLU A 20 -10.85 5.30 18.62
N GLY A 21 -11.60 4.21 18.81
CA GLY A 21 -13.07 4.24 18.85
C GLY A 21 -13.79 4.18 17.49
N GLN A 22 -13.05 4.13 16.37
CA GLN A 22 -13.64 3.93 15.04
C GLN A 22 -13.87 2.46 14.71
N SER A 23 -14.79 2.20 13.77
CA SER A 23 -15.00 0.86 13.24
C SER A 23 -13.81 0.43 12.38
N PRO A 24 -13.48 -0.88 12.34
CA PRO A 24 -12.41 -1.37 11.49
C PRO A 24 -12.73 -1.16 10.01
N LEU A 25 -11.72 -0.79 9.23
CA LEU A 25 -11.80 -0.74 7.78
C LEU A 25 -11.72 -2.17 7.23
N LEU A 26 -12.73 -2.52 6.44
CA LEU A 26 -12.92 -3.79 5.77
C LEU A 26 -12.65 -3.66 4.26
N ARG A 27 -12.57 -4.80 3.57
CA ARG A 27 -12.27 -4.85 2.12
C ARG A 27 -13.42 -4.36 1.25
N ASP A 28 -14.63 -4.45 1.76
CA ASP A 28 -15.89 -4.06 1.11
C ASP A 28 -16.33 -2.64 1.48
N ASP A 29 -15.55 -1.91 2.28
CA ASP A 29 -15.83 -0.52 2.57
C ASP A 29 -15.66 0.37 1.32
N PRO A 30 -16.48 1.43 1.15
CA PRO A 30 -16.37 2.34 0.01
C PRO A 30 -14.98 2.97 -0.17
N ALA A 31 -14.22 3.15 0.93
CA ALA A 31 -12.85 3.65 0.87
C ALA A 31 -11.89 2.70 0.14
N MET A 32 -12.22 1.41 0.04
CA MET A 32 -11.45 0.38 -0.66
C MET A 32 -11.89 0.19 -2.12
N ASP A 33 -12.99 0.79 -2.60
CA ASP A 33 -13.53 0.55 -3.96
C ASP A 33 -12.49 0.71 -5.06
N ALA A 34 -11.61 1.72 -4.93
CA ALA A 34 -10.55 1.96 -5.90
C ALA A 34 -9.36 1.00 -5.75
N TYR A 35 -9.25 0.26 -4.65
CA TYR A 35 -8.08 -0.55 -4.27
C TYR A 35 -8.41 -2.03 -4.06
N GLN A 36 -9.56 -2.49 -4.55
CA GLN A 36 -9.95 -3.88 -4.56
C GLN A 36 -9.06 -4.71 -5.49
N ARG A 37 -8.98 -6.01 -5.20
CA ARG A 37 -8.21 -6.99 -5.97
C ARG A 37 -8.46 -6.92 -7.48
N GLU A 38 -9.71 -6.74 -7.91
CA GLU A 38 -10.12 -6.73 -9.31
C GLU A 38 -9.53 -5.53 -10.07
N VAL A 39 -9.46 -4.36 -9.42
CA VAL A 39 -8.84 -3.15 -9.98
C VAL A 39 -7.35 -3.41 -10.23
N PHE A 40 -6.65 -3.94 -9.23
CA PHE A 40 -5.24 -4.29 -9.35
C PHE A 40 -4.98 -5.41 -10.36
N ALA A 41 -5.86 -6.41 -10.44
CA ALA A 41 -5.73 -7.51 -11.38
C ALA A 41 -5.77 -7.04 -12.84
N LEU A 42 -6.57 -6.00 -13.15
CA LEU A 42 -6.60 -5.40 -14.48
C LEU A 42 -5.26 -4.73 -14.83
N LEU A 43 -4.70 -3.94 -13.91
CA LEU A 43 -3.41 -3.27 -14.13
C LEU A 43 -2.25 -4.27 -14.30
N VAL A 44 -2.23 -5.33 -13.48
CA VAL A 44 -1.26 -6.43 -13.62
C VAL A 44 -1.38 -7.13 -14.97
N ARG A 45 -2.60 -7.40 -15.44
CA ARG A 45 -2.82 -8.04 -16.76
C ARG A 45 -2.36 -7.17 -17.91
N ASN A 46 -2.50 -5.86 -17.78
CA ASN A 46 -2.06 -4.90 -18.79
C ASN A 46 -0.54 -4.63 -18.73
N GLY A 47 0.16 -5.12 -17.71
CA GLY A 47 1.58 -4.84 -17.50
C GLY A 47 1.84 -3.37 -17.13
N ASP A 48 0.83 -2.67 -16.61
CA ASP A 48 0.89 -1.23 -16.34
C ASP A 48 1.54 -0.98 -14.96
N VAL A 49 2.87 -1.02 -14.94
CA VAL A 49 3.69 -0.82 -13.74
C VAL A 49 3.50 0.59 -13.18
N GLU A 50 3.43 1.60 -14.04
CA GLU A 50 3.29 3.00 -13.62
C GLU A 50 1.94 3.25 -12.93
N ALA A 51 0.84 2.77 -13.52
CA ALA A 51 -0.48 2.88 -12.89
C ALA A 51 -0.54 2.11 -11.57
N LEU A 52 0.07 0.91 -11.50
CA LEU A 52 0.19 0.16 -10.24
C LEU A 52 0.94 0.95 -9.17
N GLN A 53 2.08 1.50 -9.52
CA GLN A 53 2.91 2.27 -8.60
C GLN A 53 2.21 3.53 -8.13
N CYS A 54 1.57 4.28 -9.05
CA CYS A 54 0.76 5.45 -8.72
C CYS A 54 -0.32 5.10 -7.70
N LYS A 55 -1.06 4.02 -7.97
CA LYS A 55 -2.21 3.64 -7.16
C LYS A 55 -1.85 3.15 -5.76
N VAL A 56 -0.75 2.40 -5.63
CA VAL A 56 -0.22 2.02 -4.32
C VAL A 56 0.35 3.24 -3.59
N ASN A 57 1.02 4.14 -4.31
CA ASN A 57 1.62 5.34 -3.74
C ASN A 57 0.59 6.30 -3.15
N GLU A 58 -0.62 6.40 -3.72
CA GLU A 58 -1.75 7.15 -3.14
C GLU A 58 -2.02 6.70 -1.69
N CYS A 59 -2.07 5.40 -1.44
CA CYS A 59 -2.26 4.85 -0.10
C CYS A 59 -1.04 5.08 0.80
N LEU A 60 0.17 4.92 0.27
CA LEU A 60 1.42 5.06 1.05
C LEU A 60 1.64 6.50 1.53
N VAL A 61 1.24 7.50 0.74
CA VAL A 61 1.30 8.91 1.17
C VAL A 61 0.39 9.16 2.37
N LEU A 62 -0.84 8.64 2.34
CA LEU A 62 -1.76 8.77 3.47
C LEU A 62 -1.26 8.03 4.72
N ALA A 63 -0.72 6.82 4.54
CA ALA A 63 -0.12 6.06 5.63
C ALA A 63 1.10 6.77 6.23
N LEU A 64 1.95 7.39 5.39
CA LEU A 64 3.10 8.16 5.83
C LEU A 64 2.69 9.32 6.73
N ASP A 65 1.67 10.07 6.33
CA ASP A 65 1.13 11.16 7.15
C ASP A 65 0.56 10.64 8.47
N ALA A 66 -0.17 9.52 8.44
CA ALA A 66 -0.77 8.91 9.63
C ALA A 66 0.27 8.47 10.69
N VAL A 67 1.47 8.07 10.26
CA VAL A 67 2.55 7.64 11.16
C VAL A 67 3.49 8.78 11.57
N GLY A 68 3.10 10.04 11.34
CA GLY A 68 3.87 11.23 11.73
C GLY A 68 4.90 11.68 10.68
N GLY A 69 4.72 11.29 9.42
CA GLY A 69 5.54 11.72 8.30
C GLY A 69 6.95 11.13 8.30
N ALA A 70 7.77 11.56 7.33
CA ALA A 70 9.16 11.10 7.16
C ALA A 70 10.10 11.51 8.32
N GLU A 71 9.64 12.31 9.27
CA GLU A 71 10.40 12.67 10.48
C GLU A 71 10.26 11.63 11.60
N SER A 72 9.24 10.79 11.56
CA SER A 72 9.07 9.71 12.52
C SER A 72 9.95 8.49 12.17
N VAL A 73 10.28 7.67 13.17
CA VAL A 73 11.05 6.43 12.94
C VAL A 73 10.28 5.51 11.99
N MET A 74 8.96 5.41 12.16
CA MET A 74 8.11 4.57 11.33
C MET A 74 7.98 5.11 9.91
N GLY A 75 7.75 6.42 9.77
CA GLY A 75 7.60 7.06 8.47
C GLY A 75 8.88 7.02 7.65
N ARG A 76 10.07 7.11 8.26
CA ARG A 76 11.34 6.91 7.55
C ARG A 76 11.48 5.53 6.92
N GLU A 77 11.14 4.48 7.68
CA GLU A 77 11.23 3.11 7.13
C GLU A 77 10.15 2.90 6.06
N LEU A 78 8.93 3.40 6.26
CA LEU A 78 7.88 3.36 5.23
C LEU A 78 8.32 4.06 3.94
N GLN A 79 8.91 5.24 4.05
CA GLN A 79 9.41 6.01 2.92
C GLN A 79 10.49 5.25 2.13
N LYS A 80 11.44 4.63 2.83
CA LYS A 80 12.47 3.79 2.21
C LYS A 80 11.87 2.60 1.46
N LEU A 81 10.92 1.88 2.06
CA LEU A 81 10.25 0.76 1.39
C LEU A 81 9.42 1.23 0.18
N ALA A 82 8.80 2.41 0.28
CA ALA A 82 8.10 3.04 -0.83
C ALA A 82 9.06 3.44 -1.97
N ASP A 83 10.26 3.92 -1.65
CA ASP A 83 11.31 4.20 -2.62
C ASP A 83 11.77 2.94 -3.36
N ASP A 84 12.00 1.83 -2.63
CA ASP A 84 12.36 0.53 -3.22
C ASP A 84 11.25 0.01 -4.17
N PHE A 85 9.99 0.18 -3.78
CA PHE A 85 8.83 -0.16 -4.62
C PHE A 85 8.75 0.68 -5.90
N ARG A 86 9.02 1.99 -5.81
CA ARG A 86 9.02 2.90 -6.97
C ARG A 86 10.17 2.65 -7.95
N GLN A 87 11.26 2.03 -7.49
CA GLN A 87 12.40 1.69 -8.35
C GLN A 87 12.18 0.42 -9.20
N ALA A 88 11.14 -0.38 -8.91
CA ALA A 88 10.82 -1.55 -9.73
C ALA A 88 10.36 -1.14 -11.14
N ALA A 89 10.91 -1.78 -12.17
CA ALA A 89 10.62 -1.48 -13.57
C ALA A 89 9.72 -2.51 -14.27
N THR A 90 9.41 -3.62 -13.60
CA THR A 90 8.60 -4.74 -14.14
C THR A 90 7.67 -5.30 -13.08
N ILE A 91 6.59 -5.96 -13.51
CA ILE A 91 5.61 -6.60 -12.62
C ILE A 91 6.29 -7.62 -11.69
N GLU A 92 7.25 -8.37 -12.22
CA GLU A 92 8.00 -9.37 -11.46
C GLU A 92 8.86 -8.74 -10.35
N GLN A 93 9.48 -7.58 -10.64
CA GLN A 93 10.28 -6.83 -9.67
C GLN A 93 9.44 -6.22 -8.55
N LEU A 94 8.12 -6.02 -8.75
CA LEU A 94 7.24 -5.51 -7.70
C LEU A 94 7.02 -6.51 -6.55
N HIS A 95 7.27 -7.80 -6.77
CA HIS A 95 6.89 -8.82 -5.79
C HIS A 95 7.62 -8.68 -4.43
N ALA A 96 8.95 -8.56 -4.46
CA ALA A 96 9.74 -8.40 -3.25
C ALA A 96 9.42 -7.10 -2.46
N PRO A 97 9.41 -5.90 -3.07
CA PRO A 97 9.08 -4.68 -2.35
C PRO A 97 7.62 -4.66 -1.86
N LEU A 98 6.67 -5.25 -2.60
CA LEU A 98 5.28 -5.35 -2.12
C LEU A 98 5.13 -6.27 -0.91
N ILE A 99 5.91 -7.36 -0.81
CA ILE A 99 5.94 -8.17 0.41
C ILE A 99 6.48 -7.36 1.58
N ALA A 100 7.60 -6.65 1.39
CA ALA A 100 8.22 -5.86 2.44
C ALA A 100 7.27 -4.75 2.94
N LEU A 101 6.62 -4.02 2.03
CA LEU A 101 5.59 -3.04 2.36
C LEU A 101 4.42 -3.68 3.14
N LYS A 102 3.88 -4.79 2.64
CA LYS A 102 2.75 -5.48 3.28
C LYS A 102 3.10 -5.94 4.70
N ASP A 103 4.29 -6.53 4.90
CA ASP A 103 4.72 -7.01 6.21
C ASP A 103 5.00 -5.86 7.17
N TYR A 104 5.60 -4.77 6.68
CA TYR A 104 5.87 -3.58 7.48
C TYR A 104 4.58 -2.87 7.91
N LEU A 105 3.70 -2.56 6.96
CA LEU A 105 2.41 -1.90 7.23
C LEU A 105 1.57 -2.71 8.22
N LYS A 106 1.52 -4.05 8.07
CA LYS A 106 0.82 -4.93 8.99
C LYS A 106 1.39 -4.91 10.42
N ALA A 107 2.69 -4.65 10.56
CA ALA A 107 3.35 -4.64 11.86
C ALA A 107 3.15 -3.32 12.63
N ILE A 108 2.82 -2.24 11.92
CA ILE A 108 2.61 -0.91 12.50
C ILE A 108 1.14 -0.47 12.54
N GLN A 109 0.27 -1.17 11.82
CA GLN A 109 -1.18 -1.17 12.02
C GLN A 109 -1.52 -1.83 13.37
#